data_AF-A0A7R9WSL0-F1
#
_entry.id   AF-A0A7R9WSL0-F1
#
_cell.length_a   1.000
_cell.length_b   1.000
_cell.length_c   1.000
_cell.angle_alpha   90.00
_cell.angle_beta   90.00
_cell.angle_gamma   90.00
#
_symmetry.space_group_name_H-M   'P 1'
#
loop_
_entity.id
_entity.type
_entity.pdbx_description
1 polymer ?
#
loop_
_entity_poly.entity_id
_entity_poly.type
_entity_poly.pdbx_seq_one_letter_code
_entity_poly.pdbx_strand_id
1 'polypeptide(L)'
;SLLKDMMGRGPQNMQVCVEVAKKYHEELGSEELVQVFESNRATEGLYYYLGAVVNVSEDAFVHFKYIQASCMLGQFKEAERVCRDSNIYVPEEVKEYLKGAKLPDPRPLIHVCDRFDFVDELTEYLYLNSLLQYIEVYVTKVSPTKTPNVVGKLFDLGANEDFIKRILMAVGTACPVEELV
;
A
#
# COMPACT_ATOMS: atom_id res chain seq x y z
N SER A 1 28.17 16.00 -1.12
CA SER A 1 28.73 15.61 0.19
C SER A 1 28.94 14.10 0.18
N LEU A 2 29.97 13.63 0.89
CA LEU A 2 30.60 12.29 0.82
C LEU A 2 29.69 11.10 0.46
N LEU A 3 28.49 11.00 1.03
CA LEU A 3 27.49 9.96 0.74
C LEU A 3 27.11 9.87 -0.75
N LYS A 4 26.90 11.03 -1.41
CA LYS A 4 26.61 11.09 -2.86
C LYS A 4 27.79 10.55 -3.67
N ASP A 5 29.02 10.88 -3.27
CA ASP A 5 30.23 10.45 -3.96
C ASP A 5 30.54 8.96 -3.73
N MET A 6 30.15 8.40 -2.58
CA MET A 6 30.35 6.99 -2.24
C MET A 6 29.40 6.07 -3.02
N MET A 7 28.13 6.44 -3.19
CA MET A 7 27.18 5.62 -3.95
C MET A 7 27.52 5.51 -5.44
N GLY A 8 28.13 6.54 -6.03
CA GLY A 8 28.58 6.51 -7.43
C GLY A 8 29.77 5.57 -7.71
N ARG A 9 30.40 4.98 -6.67
CA ARG A 9 31.64 4.20 -6.80
C ARG A 9 31.46 2.67 -6.73
N GLY A 10 30.21 2.18 -6.68
CA GLY A 10 29.88 0.76 -6.89
C GLY A 10 29.09 0.08 -5.76
N PRO A 11 28.67 -1.20 -5.94
CA PRO A 11 27.73 -1.89 -5.05
C PRO A 11 28.22 -2.09 -3.61
N GLN A 12 29.54 -2.24 -3.42
CA GLN A 12 30.14 -2.40 -2.08
C GLN A 12 29.92 -1.16 -1.20
N ASN A 13 29.85 0.03 -1.80
CA ASN A 13 29.60 1.26 -1.05
C ASN A 13 28.12 1.44 -0.70
N MET A 14 27.20 0.73 -1.37
CA MET A 14 25.77 0.81 -1.08
C MET A 14 25.46 0.36 0.34
N GLN A 15 26.02 -0.78 0.76
CA GLN A 15 25.84 -1.28 2.12
C GLN A 15 26.37 -0.29 3.17
N VAL A 16 27.54 0.31 2.92
CA VAL A 16 28.09 1.33 3.82
C VAL A 16 27.20 2.56 3.88
N CYS A 17 26.67 3.03 2.74
CA CYS A 17 25.77 4.18 2.70
C CYS A 17 24.47 3.91 3.46
N VAL A 18 23.92 2.69 3.36
CA VAL A 18 22.77 2.25 4.13
C VAL A 18 23.06 2.26 5.63
N GLU A 19 24.19 1.72 6.07
CA GLU A 19 24.56 1.72 7.50
C GLU A 19 24.78 3.14 8.05
N VAL A 20 25.38 4.03 7.25
CA VAL A 20 25.51 5.44 7.61
C VAL A 20 24.15 6.12 7.70
N ALA A 21 23.25 5.90 6.73
CA ALA A 21 21.91 6.49 6.72
C ALA A 21 21.07 6.02 7.92
N LYS A 22 21.16 4.73 8.28
CA LYS A 22 20.51 4.18 9.48
C LYS A 22 21.04 4.83 10.76
N LYS A 23 22.37 4.95 10.87
CA LYS A 23 23.01 5.43 12.10
C LYS A 23 22.78 6.92 12.34
N TYR A 24 22.75 7.72 11.27
CA TYR A 24 22.65 9.17 11.35
C TYR A 24 21.33 9.71 10.80
N HIS A 25 20.26 8.92 10.88
CA HIS A 25 18.92 9.30 10.40
C HIS A 25 18.44 10.61 11.02
N GLU A 26 18.53 10.70 12.35
CA GLU A 26 18.07 11.86 13.14
C GLU A 26 18.86 13.12 12.81
N GLU A 27 20.19 13.03 12.59
CA GLU A 27 21.00 14.21 12.29
C GLU A 27 20.95 14.64 10.82
N LEU A 28 20.76 13.69 9.90
CA LEU A 28 20.81 13.95 8.45
C LEU A 28 19.45 14.28 7.84
N GLY A 29 18.34 13.85 8.48
CA GLY A 29 16.99 14.07 7.98
C GLY A 29 16.52 13.00 7.00
N SER A 30 15.23 12.66 7.07
CA SER A 30 14.58 11.66 6.22
C SER A 30 14.59 12.10 4.75
N GLU A 31 14.22 13.35 4.45
CA GLU A 31 14.13 13.90 3.11
C GLU A 31 15.47 13.91 2.36
N GLU A 32 16.54 14.40 3.00
CA GLU A 32 17.87 14.47 2.42
C GLU A 32 18.43 13.08 2.12
N LEU A 33 18.26 12.14 3.05
CA LEU A 33 18.70 10.76 2.87
C LEU A 33 17.93 10.08 1.73
N VAL A 34 16.61 10.23 1.68
CA VAL A 34 15.79 9.71 0.58
C VAL A 34 16.22 10.30 -0.76
N GLN A 35 16.39 11.62 -0.85
CA GLN A 35 16.82 12.30 -2.07
C GLN A 35 18.17 11.77 -2.56
N VAL A 36 19.10 11.50 -1.62
CA VAL A 36 20.42 10.95 -1.91
C VAL A 36 20.29 9.58 -2.59
N PHE A 37 19.51 8.65 -2.05
CA PHE A 37 19.31 7.33 -2.68
C PHE A 37 18.55 7.42 -4.02
N GLU A 38 17.49 8.22 -4.09
CA GLU A 38 16.69 8.40 -5.32
C GLU A 38 17.51 8.98 -6.47
N SER A 39 18.33 10.00 -6.19
CA SER A 39 19.21 10.63 -7.20
C SER A 39 20.23 9.65 -7.79
N ASN A 40 20.58 8.60 -7.04
CA ASN A 40 21.50 7.55 -7.45
C ASN A 40 20.78 6.30 -7.98
N ARG A 41 19.44 6.34 -8.13
CA ARG A 41 18.60 5.21 -8.54
C ARG A 41 18.81 3.97 -7.65
N ALA A 42 19.11 4.20 -6.38
CA ALA A 42 19.50 3.18 -5.41
C ALA A 42 18.28 2.66 -4.63
N THR A 43 17.28 2.14 -5.34
CA THR A 43 15.99 1.70 -4.73
C THR A 43 16.18 0.61 -3.68
N GLU A 44 17.11 -0.33 -3.91
CA GLU A 44 17.43 -1.39 -2.95
C GLU A 44 18.05 -0.82 -1.66
N GLY A 45 18.98 0.13 -1.78
CA GLY A 45 19.56 0.82 -0.62
C GLY A 45 18.50 1.63 0.15
N LEU A 46 17.66 2.36 -0.58
CA LEU A 46 16.53 3.10 0.00
C LEU A 46 15.59 2.19 0.80
N TYR A 47 15.23 1.04 0.24
CA TYR A 47 14.39 0.04 0.89
C TYR A 47 15.02 -0.47 2.20
N TYR A 48 16.30 -0.85 2.19
CA TYR A 48 16.97 -1.36 3.39
C TYR A 48 17.17 -0.31 4.48
N TYR A 49 17.42 0.94 4.08
CA TYR A 49 17.50 2.06 5.02
C TYR A 49 16.13 2.33 5.65
N LEU A 50 15.10 2.56 4.83
CA LEU A 50 13.76 2.87 5.31
C LEU A 50 13.15 1.73 6.13
N GLY A 51 13.38 0.46 5.74
CA GLY A 51 12.89 -0.69 6.48
C GLY A 51 13.48 -0.81 7.90
N ALA A 52 14.67 -0.25 8.14
CA ALA A 52 15.28 -0.23 9.47
C ALA A 52 14.70 0.86 10.38
N VAL A 53 14.12 1.92 9.81
CA VAL A 53 13.60 3.06 10.58
C VAL A 53 12.07 3.12 10.62
N VAL A 54 11.36 2.55 9.64
CA VAL A 54 9.90 2.71 9.47
C VAL A 54 9.08 2.27 10.69
N ASN A 55 9.53 1.24 11.43
CA ASN A 55 8.78 0.74 12.58
C ASN A 55 8.89 1.64 13.83
N VAL A 56 9.87 2.54 13.87
CA VAL A 56 10.10 3.48 15.00
C VAL A 56 9.88 4.93 14.60
N SER A 57 9.76 5.21 13.29
CA SER A 57 9.55 6.55 12.77
C SER A 57 8.09 6.98 12.90
N GLU A 58 7.87 8.20 13.38
CA GLU A 58 6.57 8.89 13.38
C GLU A 58 6.42 9.84 12.19
N ASP A 59 7.32 9.77 11.21
CA ASP A 59 7.30 10.60 10.01
C ASP A 59 6.50 9.94 8.88
N ALA A 60 5.37 10.53 8.50
CA ALA A 60 4.53 10.07 7.40
C ALA A 60 5.30 9.91 6.08
N PHE A 61 6.29 10.76 5.82
CA PHE A 61 7.12 10.71 4.62
C PHE A 61 7.95 9.42 4.57
N VAL A 62 8.52 9.00 5.69
CA VAL A 62 9.29 7.73 5.79
C VAL A 62 8.40 6.54 5.48
N HIS A 63 7.19 6.49 6.04
CA HIS A 63 6.24 5.40 5.80
C HIS A 63 5.81 5.35 4.34
N PHE A 64 5.45 6.51 3.76
CA PHE A 64 5.08 6.60 2.36
C PHE A 64 6.22 6.13 1.45
N LYS A 65 7.45 6.64 1.65
CA LYS A 65 8.61 6.25 0.86
C LYS A 65 8.95 4.76 0.99
N TYR A 66 8.74 4.17 2.17
CA TYR A 66 8.96 2.73 2.34
C TYR A 66 7.93 1.90 1.58
N ILE A 67 6.65 2.32 1.56
CA ILE A 67 5.61 1.69 0.73
C ILE A 67 6.01 1.77 -0.75
N GLN A 68 6.44 2.95 -1.23
CA GLN A 68 6.88 3.13 -2.62
C GLN A 68 8.06 2.21 -2.96
N ALA A 69 9.11 2.21 -2.14
CA ALA A 69 10.30 1.38 -2.36
C ALA A 69 9.96 -0.12 -2.35
N SER A 70 9.11 -0.57 -1.41
CA SER A 70 8.63 -1.95 -1.33
C SER A 70 7.86 -2.36 -2.59
N CYS A 71 6.96 -1.49 -3.09
CA CYS A 71 6.21 -1.74 -4.32
C CYS A 71 7.14 -1.84 -5.55
N MET A 72 8.10 -0.93 -5.68
CA MET A 72 9.04 -0.90 -6.80
C MET A 72 9.94 -2.14 -6.85
N LEU A 73 10.27 -2.73 -5.70
CA LEU A 73 11.10 -3.95 -5.61
C LEU A 73 10.27 -5.24 -5.62
N GLY A 74 8.94 -5.16 -5.75
CA GLY A 74 8.05 -6.33 -5.71
C GLY A 74 7.92 -6.96 -4.32
N GLN A 75 8.32 -6.25 -3.26
CA GLN A 75 8.19 -6.69 -1.86
C GLN A 75 6.76 -6.42 -1.35
N PHE A 76 5.76 -6.98 -2.02
CA PHE A 76 4.35 -6.66 -1.76
C PHE A 76 3.88 -7.05 -0.36
N LYS A 77 4.49 -8.07 0.26
CA LYS A 77 4.19 -8.44 1.65
C LYS A 77 4.57 -7.34 2.64
N GLU A 78 5.68 -6.64 2.41
CA GLU A 78 6.09 -5.53 3.27
C GLU A 78 5.24 -4.29 3.01
N ALA A 79 4.90 -4.01 1.74
CA ALA A 79 3.94 -2.96 1.41
C ALA A 79 2.59 -3.22 2.09
N GLU A 80 2.08 -4.46 2.02
CA GLU A 80 0.85 -4.91 2.68
C GLU A 80 0.93 -4.70 4.20
N ARG A 81 2.02 -5.16 4.84
CA ARG A 81 2.22 -5.03 6.29
C ARG A 81 2.13 -3.58 6.74
N VAL A 82 2.84 -2.66 6.07
CA VAL A 82 2.82 -1.25 6.46
C VAL A 82 1.46 -0.61 6.17
N CYS A 83 0.85 -0.91 5.03
CA CYS A 83 -0.51 -0.47 4.69
C CYS A 83 -1.55 -0.95 5.71
N ARG A 84 -1.40 -2.15 6.28
CA ARG A 84 -2.33 -2.71 7.26
C ARG A 84 -2.07 -2.25 8.70
N ASP A 85 -0.80 -2.09 9.09
CA ASP A 85 -0.44 -1.96 10.50
C ASP A 85 -0.09 -0.51 10.89
N SER A 86 0.37 0.34 9.96
CA SER A 86 0.78 1.71 10.27
C SER A 86 -0.40 2.69 10.28
N ASN A 87 -0.43 3.63 11.24
CA ASN A 87 -1.37 4.76 11.30
C ASN A 87 -0.69 6.10 10.97
N ILE A 88 0.57 6.08 10.53
CA ILE A 88 1.41 7.29 10.41
C ILE A 88 1.37 7.90 9.01
N TYR A 89 1.22 7.07 7.97
CA TYR A 89 1.17 7.57 6.60
C TYR A 89 -0.13 8.35 6.32
N VAL A 90 -0.11 9.22 5.30
CA VAL A 90 -1.30 9.91 4.80
C VAL A 90 -2.12 8.97 3.91
N PRO A 91 -3.35 8.57 4.29
CA PRO A 91 -4.11 7.54 3.57
C PRO A 91 -4.45 7.90 2.12
N GLU A 92 -4.84 9.15 1.86
CA GLU A 92 -5.17 9.63 0.52
C GLU A 92 -3.98 9.52 -0.43
N GLU A 93 -2.79 9.92 0.00
CA GLU A 93 -1.57 9.87 -0.82
C GLU A 93 -1.17 8.43 -1.13
N VAL A 94 -1.22 7.55 -0.14
CA VAL A 94 -0.91 6.12 -0.31
C VAL A 94 -1.92 5.47 -1.26
N LYS A 95 -3.22 5.73 -1.09
CA LYS A 95 -4.29 5.22 -1.97
C LYS A 95 -4.05 5.62 -3.42
N GLU A 96 -3.83 6.90 -3.69
CA GLU A 96 -3.63 7.40 -5.06
C GLU A 96 -2.36 6.84 -5.68
N TYR A 97 -1.27 6.73 -4.91
CA TYR A 97 -0.07 6.04 -5.37
C TYR A 97 -0.34 4.58 -5.76
N LEU A 98 -1.01 3.80 -4.89
CA LEU A 98 -1.25 2.37 -5.12
C LEU A 98 -2.18 2.11 -6.31
N LYS A 99 -3.21 2.96 -6.50
CA LYS A 99 -4.06 2.95 -7.70
C LYS A 99 -3.24 3.22 -8.98
N GLY A 100 -2.33 4.20 -8.92
CA GLY A 100 -1.44 4.53 -10.04
C GLY A 100 -0.40 3.46 -10.32
N ALA A 101 0.11 2.79 -9.28
CA ALA A 101 1.14 1.76 -9.39
C ALA A 101 0.64 0.46 -10.03
N LYS A 102 -0.68 0.21 -10.00
CA LYS A 102 -1.33 -0.96 -10.61
C LYS A 102 -0.62 -2.28 -10.28
N LEU A 103 -0.40 -2.49 -8.98
CA LEU A 103 0.32 -3.66 -8.49
C LEU A 103 -0.35 -4.97 -8.95
N PRO A 104 0.43 -6.02 -9.27
CA PRO A 104 -0.13 -7.34 -9.56
C PRO A 104 -0.97 -7.90 -8.39
N ASP A 105 -0.59 -7.58 -7.16
CA ASP A 105 -1.36 -7.88 -5.95
C ASP A 105 -1.90 -6.58 -5.33
N PRO A 106 -3.22 -6.32 -5.41
CA PRO A 106 -3.85 -5.11 -4.89
C PRO A 106 -4.08 -5.14 -3.37
N ARG A 107 -3.63 -6.17 -2.64
CA ARG A 107 -3.80 -6.24 -1.17
C ARG A 107 -3.36 -5.00 -0.39
N PRO A 108 -2.23 -4.34 -0.71
CA PRO A 108 -1.87 -3.09 -0.03
C PRO A 108 -2.96 -2.02 -0.18
N LEU A 109 -3.54 -1.88 -1.38
CA LEU A 109 -4.63 -0.93 -1.64
C LEU A 109 -5.91 -1.33 -0.89
N ILE A 110 -6.24 -2.62 -0.86
CA ILE A 110 -7.41 -3.13 -0.14
C ILE A 110 -7.31 -2.75 1.35
N HIS A 111 -6.16 -2.95 2.00
CA HIS A 111 -6.00 -2.61 3.42
C HIS A 111 -6.09 -1.10 3.69
N VAL A 112 -5.51 -0.26 2.83
CA VAL A 112 -5.62 1.20 2.97
C VAL A 112 -7.08 1.62 2.84
N CYS A 113 -7.77 1.14 1.80
CA CYS A 113 -9.15 1.53 1.58
C CYS A 113 -10.12 1.03 2.66
N ASP A 114 -9.90 -0.18 3.17
CA ASP A 114 -10.73 -0.74 4.22
C ASP A 114 -10.60 0.04 5.54
N ARG A 115 -9.37 0.32 5.96
CA ARG A 115 -9.07 0.97 7.24
C ARG A 115 -9.52 2.42 7.31
N PHE A 116 -9.57 3.09 6.16
CA PHE A 116 -9.88 4.52 6.06
C PHE A 116 -11.20 4.77 5.31
N ASP A 117 -12.08 3.77 5.26
CA ASP A 117 -13.44 3.87 4.71
C ASP A 117 -13.55 4.31 3.24
N PHE A 118 -12.51 4.09 2.42
CA PHE A 118 -12.51 4.33 0.96
C PHE A 118 -13.13 3.15 0.18
N VAL A 119 -14.21 2.56 0.68
CA VAL A 119 -14.80 1.31 0.16
C VAL A 119 -15.34 1.49 -1.26
N ASP A 120 -15.99 2.61 -1.55
CA ASP A 120 -16.58 2.88 -2.87
C ASP A 120 -15.50 3.04 -3.94
N GLU A 121 -14.41 3.73 -3.59
CA GLU A 121 -13.27 3.97 -4.48
C GLU A 121 -12.47 2.70 -4.72
N LEU A 122 -12.33 1.84 -3.70
CA LEU A 122 -11.76 0.50 -3.85
C LEU A 122 -12.60 -0.34 -4.81
N THR A 123 -13.92 -0.37 -4.58
CA THR A 123 -14.86 -1.16 -5.38
C THR A 123 -14.83 -0.73 -6.84
N GLU A 124 -14.88 0.59 -7.09
CA GLU A 124 -14.76 1.17 -8.42
C GLU A 124 -13.44 0.81 -9.08
N TYR A 125 -12.32 0.98 -8.38
CA TYR A 125 -11.00 0.64 -8.91
C TYR A 125 -10.90 -0.83 -9.30
N LEU A 126 -11.30 -1.74 -8.40
CA LEU A 126 -11.21 -3.18 -8.65
C LEU A 126 -12.15 -3.60 -9.80
N TYR A 127 -13.36 -3.04 -9.86
CA TYR A 127 -14.34 -3.37 -10.89
C TYR A 127 -13.89 -2.87 -12.28
N LEU A 128 -13.50 -1.60 -12.40
CA LEU A 128 -13.08 -1.01 -13.67
C LEU A 128 -11.80 -1.66 -14.24
N ASN A 129 -10.96 -2.23 -13.38
CA ASN A 129 -9.76 -2.96 -13.79
C ASN A 129 -9.98 -4.48 -13.91
N SER A 130 -11.24 -4.96 -13.90
CA SER A 130 -11.60 -6.39 -14.03
C SER A 130 -10.99 -7.29 -12.95
N LEU A 131 -10.71 -6.75 -11.76
CA LEU A 131 -10.14 -7.46 -10.60
C LEU A 131 -11.22 -8.09 -9.71
N LEU A 132 -12.22 -8.74 -10.34
CA LEU A 132 -13.44 -9.22 -9.66
C LEU A 132 -13.14 -10.23 -8.53
N GLN A 133 -12.11 -11.05 -8.68
CA GLN A 133 -11.69 -12.00 -7.64
C GLN A 133 -11.29 -11.29 -6.33
N TYR A 134 -10.75 -10.07 -6.43
CA TYR A 134 -10.30 -9.31 -5.26
C TYR A 134 -11.46 -8.60 -4.56
N ILE A 135 -12.52 -8.27 -5.29
CA ILE A 135 -13.78 -7.82 -4.69
C ILE A 135 -14.36 -8.94 -3.84
N GLU A 136 -14.41 -10.16 -4.38
CA GLU A 136 -14.90 -11.34 -3.67
C GLU A 136 -14.03 -11.66 -2.43
N VAL A 137 -12.71 -11.59 -2.55
CA VAL A 137 -11.80 -11.75 -1.40
C VAL A 137 -12.02 -10.66 -0.35
N TYR A 138 -12.22 -9.40 -0.77
CA TYR A 138 -12.43 -8.29 0.15
C TYR A 138 -13.66 -8.51 1.03
N VAL A 139 -14.82 -8.75 0.41
CA VAL A 139 -16.09 -8.96 1.13
C VAL A 139 -16.17 -10.30 1.86
N THR A 140 -15.33 -11.29 1.56
CA THR A 140 -15.37 -12.59 2.26
C THR A 140 -14.29 -12.76 3.32
N LYS A 141 -13.12 -12.14 3.15
CA LYS A 141 -11.93 -12.37 4.00
C LYS A 141 -11.47 -11.15 4.77
N VAL A 142 -11.70 -9.95 4.24
CA VAL A 142 -11.21 -8.71 4.86
C VAL A 142 -12.34 -8.08 5.67
N SER A 143 -13.42 -7.68 5.01
CA SER A 143 -14.53 -6.97 5.65
C SER A 143 -15.91 -7.41 5.14
N PRO A 144 -16.42 -8.57 5.60
CA PRO A 144 -17.79 -9.02 5.33
C PRO A 144 -18.87 -8.02 5.71
N THR A 145 -18.62 -7.20 6.72
CA THR A 145 -19.54 -6.15 7.16
C THR A 145 -19.69 -5.02 6.15
N LYS A 146 -18.71 -4.79 5.28
CA LYS A 146 -18.77 -3.74 4.23
C LYS A 146 -19.44 -4.22 2.93
N THR A 147 -19.93 -5.46 2.90
CA THR A 147 -20.62 -6.03 1.73
C THR A 147 -21.78 -5.17 1.21
N PRO A 148 -22.65 -4.58 2.05
CA PRO A 148 -23.74 -3.72 1.55
C PRO A 148 -23.23 -2.53 0.73
N ASN A 149 -22.21 -1.82 1.21
CA ASN A 149 -21.59 -0.70 0.49
C ASN A 149 -21.00 -1.14 -0.85
N VAL A 150 -20.23 -2.24 -0.85
CA VAL A 150 -19.64 -2.80 -2.07
C VAL A 150 -20.72 -3.16 -3.09
N VAL A 151 -21.79 -3.81 -2.64
CA VAL A 151 -22.92 -4.19 -3.50
C VAL A 151 -23.65 -2.96 -4.04
N GLY A 152 -23.91 -1.95 -3.20
CA GLY A 152 -24.51 -0.68 -3.63
C GLY A 152 -23.69 -0.01 -4.73
N LYS A 153 -22.37 0.13 -4.51
CA LYS A 153 -21.47 0.70 -5.52
C LYS A 153 -21.41 -0.15 -6.79
N LEU A 154 -21.45 -1.49 -6.69
CA LEU A 154 -21.51 -2.36 -7.87
C LEU A 154 -22.80 -2.17 -8.67
N PHE A 155 -23.94 -1.93 -8.02
CA PHE A 155 -25.18 -1.58 -8.73
C PHE A 155 -25.07 -0.25 -9.47
N ASP A 156 -24.51 0.77 -8.83
CA ASP A 156 -24.28 2.09 -9.46
C ASP A 156 -23.38 1.99 -10.70
N LEU A 157 -22.42 1.05 -10.67
CA LEU A 157 -21.51 0.75 -11.78
C LEU A 157 -22.12 -0.17 -12.85
N GLY A 158 -23.37 -0.62 -12.67
CA GLY A 158 -24.05 -1.52 -13.61
C GLY A 158 -23.45 -2.92 -13.65
N ALA A 159 -22.97 -3.44 -12.53
CA ALA A 159 -22.42 -4.79 -12.44
C ALA A 159 -23.47 -5.86 -12.76
N ASN A 160 -23.00 -6.97 -13.35
CA ASN A 160 -23.86 -8.10 -13.68
C ASN A 160 -24.53 -8.67 -12.42
N GLU A 161 -25.85 -8.85 -12.45
CA GLU A 161 -26.62 -9.41 -11.34
C GLU A 161 -26.11 -10.78 -10.86
N ASP A 162 -25.65 -11.64 -11.77
CA ASP A 162 -25.13 -12.96 -11.42
C ASP A 162 -23.84 -12.85 -10.60
N PHE A 163 -23.04 -11.82 -10.86
CA PHE A 163 -21.85 -11.53 -10.05
C PHE A 163 -22.24 -11.04 -8.65
N ILE A 164 -23.22 -10.14 -8.55
CA ILE A 164 -23.73 -9.63 -7.27
C ILE A 164 -24.33 -10.77 -6.44
N LYS A 165 -25.16 -11.63 -7.06
CA LYS A 165 -25.72 -12.83 -6.41
C LYS A 165 -24.62 -13.76 -5.91
N ARG A 166 -23.56 -13.98 -6.71
CA ARG A 166 -22.41 -14.79 -6.28
C ARG A 166 -21.71 -14.20 -5.05
N ILE A 167 -21.46 -12.90 -5.03
CA ILE A 167 -20.86 -12.23 -3.87
C ILE A 167 -21.73 -12.43 -2.63
N LEU A 168 -23.03 -12.14 -2.71
CA LEU A 168 -23.94 -12.27 -1.57
C LEU A 168 -24.01 -13.71 -1.05
N MET A 169 -24.01 -14.70 -1.94
CA MET A 169 -23.95 -16.12 -1.57
C MET A 169 -22.62 -16.49 -0.91
N ALA A 170 -21.50 -15.95 -1.41
CA ALA A 170 -20.15 -16.23 -0.89
C ALA A 170 -19.95 -15.66 0.52
N VAL A 171 -20.53 -14.49 0.82
CA VAL A 171 -20.50 -13.89 2.16
C VAL A 171 -21.47 -14.60 3.11
N GLY A 172 -22.63 -15.05 2.61
CA GLY A 172 -23.58 -15.85 3.37
C GLY A 172 -24.02 -15.17 4.66
N THR A 173 -23.96 -15.89 5.78
CA THR A 173 -24.39 -15.39 7.11
C THR A 173 -23.45 -14.35 7.72
N ALA A 174 -22.27 -14.12 7.14
CA ALA A 174 -21.35 -13.09 7.60
C ALA A 174 -21.73 -11.69 7.09
N CYS A 175 -22.72 -11.60 6.21
CA CYS A 175 -23.26 -10.34 5.71
C CYS A 175 -24.21 -9.75 6.76
N PRO A 176 -24.08 -8.48 7.16
CA PRO A 176 -25.08 -7.81 7.99
C PRO A 176 -26.33 -7.57 7.14
N VAL A 177 -27.24 -8.55 7.15
CA VAL A 177 -28.48 -8.55 6.34
C VAL A 177 -29.37 -7.34 6.67
N GLU A 178 -29.26 -6.78 7.88
CA GLU A 178 -30.05 -5.64 8.34
C GLU A 178 -29.77 -4.33 7.57
N GLU A 179 -28.58 -4.17 6.96
CA GLU A 179 -28.23 -2.96 6.17
C GLU A 179 -28.59 -3.08 4.68
N LEU A 180 -29.08 -4.24 4.23
CA LEU A 180 -29.47 -4.50 2.83
C LEU A 180 -30.97 -4.27 2.56
N VAL A 181 -31.78 -4.01 3.59
CA VAL A 181 -33.26 -3.91 3.54
C VAL A 181 -33.72 -2.46 3.60
#